data_AF-A0A2M8KN12-F1
#
_entry.id   AF-A0A2M8KN12-F1
#
_cell.length_a   1.000
_cell.length_b   1.000
_cell.length_c   1.000
_cell.angle_alpha   90.00
_cell.angle_beta   90.00
_cell.angle_gamma   90.00
#
_symmetry.space_group_name_H-M   'P 1'
#
loop_
_entity.id
_entity.type
_entity.pdbx_description
1 polymer ?
#
loop_
_entity_poly.entity_id
_entity_poly.type
_entity_poly.pdbx_seq_one_letter_code
_entity_poly.pdbx_strand_id
1 'polypeptide(L)' 'MEQLDKRVSRILGQLRGIQKMVQEQRNQVEILQQVSAVKKAINGLSKEVILQYFEEITPKENQKEIEMMIQRTIDL' A
#
# COMPACT_ATOMS: atom_id res chain seq x y z
N MET A 1 -2.72 13.76 4.89
CA MET A 1 -3.88 13.52 3.99
C MET A 1 -3.58 13.64 2.49
N GLU A 2 -3.05 14.76 1.95
CA GLU A 2 -2.79 14.89 0.49
C GLU A 2 -1.85 13.80 -0.09
N GLN A 3 -0.87 13.35 0.69
CA GLN A 3 0.01 12.25 0.26
C GLN A 3 -0.71 10.90 0.16
N LEU A 4 -1.65 10.61 1.08
CA LEU A 4 -2.45 9.37 1.04
C LEU A 4 -3.35 9.35 -0.19
N ASP A 5 -3.98 10.47 -0.51
CA ASP A 5 -4.83 10.60 -1.72
C ASP A 5 -4.05 10.34 -3.02
N LYS A 6 -2.82 10.86 -3.12
CA LYS A 6 -1.91 10.56 -4.24
C LYS A 6 -1.58 9.06 -4.33
N ARG A 7 -1.39 8.37 -3.21
CA ARG A 7 -1.15 6.92 -3.21
C ARG A 7 -2.37 6.13 -3.62
N VAL A 8 -3.55 6.47 -3.09
CA VAL A 8 -4.82 5.85 -3.48
C VAL A 8 -5.04 6.03 -4.99
N SER A 9 -4.84 7.23 -5.52
CA SER A 9 -4.96 7.52 -6.94
C SER A 9 -4.03 6.65 -7.81
N ARG A 10 -2.79 6.42 -7.36
CA ARG A 10 -1.85 5.51 -8.05
C ARG A 10 -2.34 4.05 -8.03
N ILE A 11 -2.81 3.56 -6.88
CA ILE A 11 -3.35 2.20 -6.74
C ILE A 11 -4.57 1.99 -7.65
N LEU A 12 -5.47 2.97 -7.72
CA LEU A 12 -6.61 2.94 -8.63
C LEU A 12 -6.16 2.87 -10.10
N GLY A 13 -5.13 3.62 -10.47
CA GLY A 13 -4.51 3.54 -11.80
C GLY A 13 -3.96 2.14 -12.11
N GLN A 14 -3.29 1.50 -11.15
CA GLN A 14 -2.79 0.13 -11.31
C GLN A 14 -3.93 -0.88 -11.50
N LEU A 15 -5.00 -0.77 -10.70
CA LEU A 15 -6.19 -1.63 -10.83
C LEU A 15 -6.86 -1.48 -12.21
N ARG A 16 -7.00 -0.25 -12.72
CA ARG A 16 -7.48 0.00 -14.09
C ARG A 16 -6.56 -0.61 -15.14
N GLY A 17 -5.24 -0.55 -14.92
CA GLY A 17 -4.26 -1.21 -15.77
C GLY A 17 -4.45 -2.72 -15.83
N ILE A 18 -4.66 -3.36 -14.67
CA ILE A 18 -4.96 -4.80 -14.58
C ILE A 18 -6.25 -5.13 -15.31
N GLN A 19 -7.32 -4.34 -15.11
CA GLN A 19 -8.58 -4.53 -15.82
C GLN A 19 -8.39 -4.54 -17.34
N LYS A 20 -7.61 -3.60 -17.88
CA LYS A 20 -7.27 -3.54 -19.30
C LYS A 20 -6.47 -4.79 -19.74
N MET A 21 -5.48 -5.23 -18.95
CA MET A 21 -4.71 -6.44 -19.26
C MET A 21 -5.57 -7.70 -19.34
N VAL A 22 -6.58 -7.81 -18.47
CA VAL A 22 -7.55 -8.91 -18.49
C VAL A 22 -8.41 -8.84 -19.75
N GLN A 23 -8.91 -7.67 -20.11
CA GLN A 23 -9.72 -7.47 -21.33
C GLN A 23 -8.93 -7.78 -22.60
N GLU A 24 -7.63 -7.45 -22.62
CA GLU A 24 -6.71 -7.71 -23.72
C GLU A 24 -6.15 -9.15 -23.72
N GLN A 25 -6.61 -10.02 -22.81
CA GLN A 25 -6.17 -11.42 -22.68
C GLN A 25 -4.65 -11.56 -22.58
N ARG A 26 -4.00 -10.63 -21.85
CA ARG A 26 -2.55 -10.65 -21.64
C ARG A 26 -2.12 -11.86 -20.80
N ASN A 27 -0.82 -12.12 -20.82
CA ASN A 27 -0.24 -13.29 -20.15
C ASN A 27 -0.60 -13.31 -18.64
N GLN A 28 -1.04 -14.47 -18.15
CA GLN A 28 -1.47 -14.64 -16.76
C GLN A 28 -0.36 -14.33 -15.75
N VAL A 29 0.90 -14.65 -16.08
CA VAL A 29 2.06 -14.34 -15.23
C VAL A 29 2.27 -12.83 -15.12
N GLU A 30 2.12 -12.09 -16.22
CA GLU A 30 2.20 -10.62 -16.20
C GLU A 30 1.08 -10.00 -15.36
N ILE A 31 -0.15 -10.53 -15.47
CA ILE A 31 -1.29 -10.09 -14.65
C ILE A 31 -1.00 -10.35 -13.17
N LEU A 32 -0.49 -11.54 -12.82
CA LEU A 32 -0.11 -11.89 -11.43
C LEU A 32 1.02 -11.00 -10.89
N GLN A 33 1.97 -10.59 -11.74
CA GLN A 33 3.00 -9.62 -11.36
C GLN A 33 2.39 -8.25 -11.03
N GLN A 34 1.44 -7.77 -11.83
CA GLN A 34 0.77 -6.49 -11.55
C GLN A 34 -0.12 -6.56 -10.30
N VAL A 35 -0.84 -7.67 -10.09
CA VAL A 35 -1.58 -7.91 -8.85
C VAL A 35 -0.65 -7.88 -7.64
N SER A 36 0.52 -8.49 -7.75
CA SER A 36 1.53 -8.46 -6.67
C SER A 36 2.05 -7.05 -6.42
N ALA A 37 2.22 -6.24 -7.46
CA ALA A 37 2.61 -4.83 -7.32
C ALA A 37 1.52 -4.00 -6.61
N VAL A 38 0.25 -4.23 -6.92
CA VAL A 38 -0.88 -3.59 -6.23
C VAL A 38 -0.92 -3.98 -4.75
N LYS A 39 -0.74 -5.27 -4.43
CA LYS A 39 -0.67 -5.72 -3.03
C LYS A 39 0.42 -4.98 -2.24
N LYS A 40 1.64 -4.87 -2.80
CA LYS A 40 2.73 -4.11 -2.18
C LYS A 40 2.39 -2.64 -1.99
N ALA A 41 1.73 -2.01 -2.97
CA ALA A 41 1.30 -0.62 -2.87
C ALA A 41 0.25 -0.42 -1.76
N ILE A 42 -0.70 -1.35 -1.63
CA ILE A 42 -1.70 -1.36 -0.55
C ILE A 42 -1.02 -1.53 0.82
N ASN A 43 -0.08 -2.45 0.96
CA ASN A 43 0.68 -2.62 2.20
C ASN A 43 1.40 -1.32 2.60
N GLY A 44 2.05 -0.66 1.64
CA GLY A 44 2.67 0.65 1.86
C GLY A 44 1.68 1.74 2.27
N LEU A 45 0.48 1.76 1.70
CA LEU A 45 -0.60 2.67 2.10
C LEU A 45 -1.06 2.39 3.53
N SER A 46 -1.31 1.13 3.88
CA SER A 46 -1.69 0.72 5.23
C SER A 46 -0.66 1.17 6.27
N LYS A 47 0.63 1.01 5.97
CA LYS A 47 1.72 1.48 6.85
C LYS A 47 1.62 2.98 7.10
N GLU A 48 1.43 3.76 6.05
CA GLU A 48 1.40 5.23 6.14
C GLU A 48 0.16 5.74 6.90
N VAL A 49 -0.99 5.09 6.71
CA VAL A 49 -2.22 5.39 7.47
C VAL A 49 -2.02 5.09 8.96
N ILE A 50 -1.49 3.91 9.27
CA ILE A 50 -1.29 3.49 10.66
C ILE A 50 -0.26 4.40 11.35
N LEU A 51 0.83 4.76 10.67
CA LEU A 51 1.82 5.69 11.22
C LEU A 51 1.22 7.06 11.53
N GLN A 52 0.43 7.64 10.60
CA GLN A 52 -0.24 8.92 10.87
C GLN A 52 -1.15 8.84 12.09
N TYR A 53 -1.93 7.75 12.23
CA TYR A 53 -2.78 7.55 13.41
C TYR A 53 -1.95 7.49 14.71
N PHE A 54 -0.85 6.72 14.72
CA PHE A 54 -0.02 6.60 15.92
C PHE A 54 0.77 7.87 16.25
N GLU A 55 1.23 8.64 15.26
CA GLU A 55 1.86 9.95 15.49
C GLU A 55 0.94 10.92 16.22
N GLU A 56 -0.36 10.86 15.94
CA GLU A 56 -1.37 11.72 16.58
C GLU A 56 -1.65 11.35 18.03
N ILE A 57 -1.57 10.07 18.39
CA ILE A 57 -1.97 9.57 19.73
C ILE A 57 -0.81 9.18 20.65
N THR A 58 0.42 9.08 20.13
CA THR A 58 1.56 8.50 20.87
C THR A 58 2.58 9.57 21.29
N PRO A 59 3.04 9.56 22.56
CA PRO A 59 4.22 10.31 22.99
C PRO A 59 5.45 10.00 22.13
N LYS A 60 6.24 11.04 21.81
CA LYS A 60 7.39 10.96 20.89
C LYS A 60 8.42 9.88 21.28
N GLU A 61 8.58 9.62 22.56
CA GLU A 61 9.49 8.59 23.11
C GLU A 61 9.15 7.16 22.65
N ASN A 62 7.89 6.87 22.30
CA ASN A 62 7.44 5.52 21.93
C ASN A 62 7.27 5.33 20.40
N GLN A 63 7.40 6.39 19.59
CA GLN A 63 7.09 6.35 18.16
C GLN A 63 7.96 5.35 17.38
N LYS A 64 9.24 5.22 17.73
CA LYS A 64 10.20 4.36 17.03
C LYS A 64 9.92 2.87 17.24
N GLU A 65 9.47 2.49 18.43
CA GLU A 65 9.10 1.11 18.74
C GLU A 65 7.84 0.69 17.96
N ILE A 66 6.85 1.59 17.92
CA ILE A 66 5.61 1.38 17.18
C ILE A 66 5.86 1.27 15.68
N GLU A 67 6.71 2.12 15.10
CA GLU A 67 7.07 2.03 13.68
C GLU A 67 7.68 0.66 13.33
N MET A 68 8.57 0.14 14.19
CA MET A 68 9.17 -1.20 13.99
C MET A 68 8.13 -2.32 14.10
N MET A 69 7.17 -2.23 15.03
CA MET A 69 6.08 -3.21 15.15
C MET A 69 5.20 -3.21 13.90
N ILE A 70 4.79 -2.03 13.42
CA ILE A 70 3.93 -1.88 12.23
C ILE A 70 4.60 -2.50 10.99
N GLN A 71 5.90 -2.24 10.80
CA GLN A 71 6.63 -2.81 9.67
C GLN A 71 6.60 -4.34 9.67
N ARG A 72 6.79 -4.96 10.84
CA ARG A 72 6.77 -6.42 10.98
C ARG A 72 5.39 -7.02 10.71
N THR A 73 4.30 -6.34 11.07
CA THR A 73 2.95 -6.85 10.89
C THR A 73 2.46 -6.73 9.43
N ILE A 74 2.86 -5.68 8.72
CA ILE A 74 2.40 -5.40 7.35
C ILE A 74 3.15 -6.20 6.28
N ASP A 75 4.37 -6.64 6.57
CA ASP A 75 5.20 -7.44 5.65
C ASP A 75 4.94 -8.97 5.72
N LEU A 76 4.00 -9.42 6.56
CA LEU A 76 3.52 -10.82 6.67
C LEU A 76 2.26 -11.04 5.81
#